data_AF-A0A2U3KPH0-F1
#
_entry.id   AF-A0A2U3KPH0-F1
#
_cell.length_a   1.000
_cell.length_b   1.000
_cell.length_c   1.000
_cell.angle_alpha   90.00
_cell.angle_beta   90.00
_cell.angle_gamma   90.00
#
_symmetry.space_group_name_H-M   'P 1'
#
loop_
_entity.id
_entity.type
_entity.pdbx_description
1 polymer ?
#
loop_
_entity_poly.entity_id
_entity_poly.type
_entity_poly.pdbx_seq_one_letter_code
_entity_poly.pdbx_strand_id
1 'polypeptide(L)'
;MYVEINNVTVGDDLRTLCQGATGADVIELQSTLLILGYNPEEIDGIFGVKTASAVIQFQKDNGLFPDEVVGPITWGYLQRLIASHQIYIIQPGDTFYKIALAFGIPLSELLAINVGIEPYELRVGQMIQLPKNDFPTLDGMIHSGDPTNANFARVKVDINLVLPDNPLGEGCIPFASYRGLYAVDRENTQKLYVIDPLSNRIKWEFTIDGNRPISADLSQAYPTEITVSAAASLQNSLTELQKYYALIAPNLKLNFNFGASGALQQQIEQGAPVDLFISAGKVQMDALEEKHLLVNDSRIILLGNDLVLISGNNHSKITSLEDLTKATVSRISIGTPNTVPAGQYAQTALTNLKLWDSLQPKFVLAKDVTSVLNYVETGHADAGFVYHTDAQGSTQVKVIAVVPASSHQPIIYPAAVISTTKNQQAARNFLNYLQSPEAQQVFARYGFKTLEH
;
A
#
# COMPACT_ATOMS: atom_id res chain seq x y z
N MET A 1 -5.60 -19.74 29.30
CA MET A 1 -4.46 -19.40 30.18
C MET A 1 -3.69 -18.31 29.44
N TYR A 2 -3.58 -17.12 30.01
CA TYR A 2 -2.96 -15.96 29.36
C TYR A 2 -1.45 -16.17 29.21
N VAL A 3 -0.89 -15.78 28.07
CA VAL A 3 0.51 -15.36 27.97
C VAL A 3 0.53 -14.11 27.10
N GLU A 4 1.09 -13.04 27.65
CA GLU A 4 1.20 -11.72 27.04
C GLU A 4 2.65 -11.27 27.26
N ILE A 5 3.42 -11.00 26.20
CA ILE A 5 4.65 -10.18 26.26
C ILE A 5 4.81 -9.40 24.94
N ASN A 6 5.22 -8.15 25.13
CA ASN A 6 5.13 -6.98 24.27
C ASN A 6 6.38 -6.74 23.40
N ASN A 7 6.16 -5.90 22.36
CA ASN A 7 7.11 -5.18 21.49
C ASN A 7 7.85 -5.93 20.37
N VAL A 8 7.46 -5.53 19.13
CA VAL A 8 8.24 -5.09 17.93
C VAL A 8 9.39 -6.01 17.46
N THR A 9 9.45 -6.46 16.19
CA THR A 9 9.77 -5.66 14.99
C THR A 9 9.36 -6.41 13.71
N VAL A 10 8.96 -5.66 12.68
CA VAL A 10 8.77 -6.15 11.30
C VAL A 10 10.08 -5.90 10.53
N GLY A 11 10.68 -6.94 9.97
CA GLY A 11 11.81 -6.92 9.04
C GLY A 11 12.07 -8.36 8.59
N ASP A 12 12.35 -8.72 7.34
CA ASP A 12 12.74 -8.02 6.11
C ASP A 12 12.11 -8.84 4.96
N ASP A 13 11.44 -8.30 3.93
CA ASP A 13 12.04 -7.92 2.64
C ASP A 13 10.92 -7.36 1.74
N LEU A 14 10.88 -6.05 1.51
CA LEU A 14 10.21 -5.46 0.34
C LEU A 14 11.34 -5.24 -0.68
N ARG A 15 11.68 -6.28 -1.46
CA ARG A 15 12.79 -6.20 -2.42
C ARG A 15 12.42 -5.27 -3.56
N THR A 16 12.86 -4.02 -3.49
CA THR A 16 12.72 -3.06 -4.60
C THR A 16 13.94 -3.16 -5.50
N LEU A 17 13.73 -3.50 -6.78
CA LEU A 17 14.79 -3.53 -7.79
C LEU A 17 14.65 -2.36 -8.76
N CYS A 18 15.77 -1.80 -9.19
CA CYS A 18 15.83 -0.74 -10.19
C CYS A 18 17.13 -0.86 -11.00
N GLN A 19 17.28 -0.05 -12.05
CA GLN A 19 18.48 -0.08 -12.88
C GLN A 19 19.76 0.12 -12.04
N GLY A 20 20.74 -0.75 -12.24
CA GLY A 20 21.98 -0.82 -11.45
C GLY A 20 21.95 -1.83 -10.31
N ALA A 21 20.78 -2.37 -9.95
CA ALA A 21 20.68 -3.51 -9.06
C ALA A 21 21.40 -4.73 -9.65
N THR A 22 21.97 -5.58 -8.79
CA THR A 22 22.61 -6.84 -9.22
C THR A 22 22.31 -7.97 -8.25
N GLY A 23 22.45 -9.22 -8.69
CA GLY A 23 22.35 -10.41 -7.85
C GLY A 23 21.14 -11.29 -8.15
N ALA A 24 20.86 -12.25 -7.26
CA ALA A 24 19.88 -13.31 -7.48
C ALA A 24 18.45 -12.79 -7.72
N ASP A 25 18.07 -11.70 -7.07
CA ASP A 25 16.75 -11.08 -7.26
C ASP A 25 16.57 -10.51 -8.68
N VAL A 26 17.66 -10.01 -9.26
CA VAL A 26 17.66 -9.52 -10.64
C VAL A 26 17.58 -10.67 -11.63
N ILE A 27 18.24 -11.79 -11.34
CA ILE A 27 18.11 -13.03 -12.13
C ILE A 27 16.66 -13.52 -12.10
N GLU A 28 16.02 -13.53 -10.93
CA GLU A 28 14.60 -13.88 -10.77
C GLU A 28 13.71 -12.97 -11.62
N LEU A 29 13.91 -11.66 -11.56
CA LEU A 29 13.19 -10.68 -12.36
C LEU A 29 13.39 -10.90 -13.87
N GLN A 30 14.63 -11.02 -14.33
CA GLN A 30 14.96 -11.21 -15.74
C GLN A 30 14.32 -12.50 -16.29
N SER A 31 14.45 -13.62 -15.57
CA SER A 31 13.80 -14.88 -15.93
C SER A 31 12.28 -14.75 -15.97
N THR A 32 11.69 -14.06 -14.98
CA THR A 32 10.25 -13.82 -14.93
C THR A 32 9.73 -13.03 -16.12
N LEU A 33 10.39 -11.93 -16.45
CA LEU A 33 10.02 -11.07 -17.58
C LEU A 33 10.06 -11.86 -18.88
N LEU A 34 11.12 -12.65 -19.08
CA LEU A 34 11.28 -13.47 -20.28
C LEU A 34 10.13 -14.49 -20.43
N ILE A 35 9.72 -15.15 -19.34
CA ILE A 35 8.57 -16.09 -19.32
C ILE A 35 7.28 -15.39 -19.76
N LEU A 36 7.07 -14.18 -19.26
CA LEU A 36 5.87 -13.40 -19.54
C LEU A 36 5.91 -12.72 -20.92
N GLY A 37 6.96 -12.96 -21.71
CA GLY A 37 7.11 -12.46 -23.08
C GLY A 37 7.84 -11.13 -23.22
N TYR A 38 8.44 -10.62 -22.13
CA TYR A 38 9.19 -9.37 -22.11
C TYR A 38 10.68 -9.69 -22.15
N ASN A 39 11.40 -9.20 -23.15
CA ASN A 39 12.80 -9.59 -23.38
C ASN A 39 13.80 -8.74 -22.55
N PRO A 40 14.46 -9.28 -21.51
CA PRO A 40 15.48 -8.56 -20.74
C PRO A 40 16.87 -8.56 -21.40
N GLU A 41 17.02 -9.13 -22.61
CA GLU A 41 18.27 -9.42 -23.34
C GLU A 41 19.09 -10.57 -22.73
N GLU A 42 19.68 -10.40 -21.56
CA GLU A 42 20.47 -11.43 -20.87
C GLU A 42 19.89 -11.71 -19.47
N ILE A 43 20.10 -12.95 -18.98
CA ILE A 43 19.85 -13.34 -17.59
C ILE A 43 21.22 -13.45 -16.91
N ASP A 44 21.78 -12.31 -16.59
CA ASP A 44 23.13 -12.14 -16.06
C ASP A 44 23.13 -11.66 -14.59
N GLY A 45 21.94 -11.36 -14.06
CA GLY A 45 21.78 -10.78 -12.73
C GLY A 45 22.20 -9.33 -12.64
N ILE A 46 22.24 -8.59 -13.76
CA ILE A 46 22.52 -7.17 -13.81
C ILE A 46 21.31 -6.43 -14.36
N PHE A 47 20.74 -5.52 -13.55
CA PHE A 47 19.57 -4.76 -13.96
C PHE A 47 20.02 -3.62 -14.86
N GLY A 48 20.25 -3.93 -16.14
CA GLY A 48 20.64 -2.99 -17.18
C GLY A 48 19.46 -2.31 -17.88
N VAL A 49 19.78 -1.47 -18.86
CA VAL A 49 18.80 -0.70 -19.66
C VAL A 49 17.76 -1.60 -20.34
N LYS A 50 18.15 -2.83 -20.72
CA LYS A 50 17.24 -3.80 -21.35
C LYS A 50 16.26 -4.42 -20.36
N THR A 51 16.73 -4.81 -19.18
CA THR A 51 15.87 -5.24 -18.08
C THR A 51 14.89 -4.13 -17.70
N ALA A 52 15.35 -2.87 -17.63
CA ALA A 52 14.48 -1.70 -17.41
C ALA A 52 13.42 -1.53 -18.50
N SER A 53 13.82 -1.67 -19.76
CA SER A 53 12.88 -1.61 -20.89
C SER A 53 11.82 -2.71 -20.83
N ALA A 54 12.21 -3.93 -20.44
CA ALA A 54 11.29 -5.05 -20.25
C ALA A 54 10.33 -4.82 -19.08
N VAL A 55 10.80 -4.27 -17.95
CA VAL A 55 9.98 -3.86 -16.81
C VAL A 55 8.97 -2.78 -17.22
N ILE A 56 9.40 -1.73 -17.93
CA ILE A 56 8.50 -0.70 -18.46
C ILE A 56 7.39 -1.31 -19.31
N GLN A 57 7.77 -2.21 -20.22
CA GLN A 57 6.82 -2.82 -21.14
C GLN A 57 5.81 -3.68 -20.37
N PHE A 58 6.28 -4.47 -19.41
CA PHE A 58 5.43 -5.24 -18.50
C PHE A 58 4.47 -4.34 -17.72
N GLN A 59 4.98 -3.26 -17.14
CA GLN A 59 4.18 -2.32 -16.37
C GLN A 59 3.09 -1.69 -17.25
N LYS A 60 3.43 -1.22 -18.45
CA LYS A 60 2.45 -0.66 -19.42
C LYS A 60 1.35 -1.66 -19.76
N ASP A 61 1.73 -2.87 -20.14
CA ASP A 61 0.78 -3.89 -20.63
C ASP A 61 -0.17 -4.38 -19.53
N ASN A 62 0.24 -4.25 -18.25
CA ASN A 62 -0.57 -4.61 -17.08
C ASN A 62 -1.24 -3.42 -16.38
N GLY A 63 -1.20 -2.22 -16.99
CA GLY A 63 -1.82 -1.02 -16.42
C GLY A 63 -1.16 -0.52 -15.13
N LEU A 64 0.10 -0.87 -14.91
CA LEU A 64 0.96 -0.33 -13.85
C LEU A 64 1.67 0.94 -14.35
N PHE A 65 2.17 1.73 -13.41
CA PHE A 65 2.98 2.90 -13.76
C PHE A 65 4.36 2.46 -14.27
N PRO A 66 4.82 2.93 -15.44
CA PRO A 66 6.06 2.44 -16.06
C PRO A 66 7.30 3.22 -15.58
N ASP A 67 7.71 2.99 -14.33
CA ASP A 67 8.80 3.71 -13.66
C ASP A 67 10.14 2.97 -13.62
N GLU A 68 10.25 1.81 -14.28
CA GLU A 68 11.46 0.95 -14.28
C GLU A 68 11.76 0.32 -12.91
N VAL A 69 10.92 0.55 -11.90
CA VAL A 69 11.11 0.06 -10.54
C VAL A 69 10.23 -1.17 -10.31
N VAL A 70 10.85 -2.26 -9.87
CA VAL A 70 10.14 -3.47 -9.46
C VAL A 70 10.00 -3.46 -7.95
N GLY A 71 8.97 -2.75 -7.48
CA GLY A 71 8.51 -2.76 -6.10
C GLY A 71 7.43 -3.83 -5.83
N PRO A 72 6.86 -3.88 -4.63
CA PRO A 72 5.88 -4.89 -4.20
C PRO A 72 4.65 -5.00 -5.11
N ILE A 73 4.20 -3.90 -5.72
CA ILE A 73 3.07 -3.92 -6.68
C ILE A 73 3.47 -4.66 -7.95
N THR A 74 4.61 -4.32 -8.55
CA THR A 74 5.10 -4.98 -9.76
C THR A 74 5.42 -6.45 -9.47
N TRP A 75 6.05 -6.75 -8.34
CA TRP A 75 6.27 -8.12 -7.88
C TRP A 75 4.98 -8.92 -7.71
N GLY A 76 3.95 -8.32 -7.09
CA GLY A 76 2.66 -8.99 -6.93
C GLY A 76 2.00 -9.37 -8.26
N TYR A 77 2.13 -8.52 -9.29
CA TYR A 77 1.64 -8.81 -10.63
C TYR A 77 2.48 -9.90 -11.33
N LEU A 78 3.82 -9.78 -11.27
CA LEU A 78 4.74 -10.77 -11.83
C LEU A 78 4.48 -12.16 -11.23
N GLN A 79 4.40 -12.26 -9.90
CA GLN A 79 4.16 -13.51 -9.19
C GLN A 79 2.79 -14.11 -9.51
N ARG A 80 1.73 -13.29 -9.58
CA ARG A 80 0.39 -13.76 -9.97
C ARG A 80 0.38 -14.36 -11.38
N LEU A 81 1.11 -13.76 -12.31
CA LEU A 81 1.16 -14.22 -13.69
C LEU A 81 2.08 -15.45 -13.85
N ILE A 82 3.17 -15.58 -13.11
CA ILE A 82 3.96 -16.83 -13.11
C ILE A 82 3.18 -17.98 -12.46
N ALA A 83 2.44 -17.71 -11.38
CA ALA A 83 1.65 -18.73 -10.68
C ALA A 83 0.61 -19.39 -11.60
N SER A 84 0.13 -18.70 -12.64
CA SER A 84 -0.75 -19.30 -13.67
C SER A 84 -0.02 -20.16 -14.70
N HIS A 85 1.31 -20.05 -14.81
CA HIS A 85 2.15 -20.79 -15.78
C HIS A 85 2.79 -22.06 -15.20
N GLN A 86 2.73 -22.28 -13.88
CA GLN A 86 3.32 -23.45 -13.20
C GLN A 86 4.82 -23.60 -13.47
N ILE A 87 5.53 -22.47 -13.46
CA ILE A 87 6.98 -22.43 -13.66
C ILE A 87 7.62 -21.98 -12.35
N TYR A 88 8.70 -22.65 -11.96
CA TYR A 88 9.56 -22.26 -10.85
C TYR A 88 10.95 -21.91 -11.38
N ILE A 89 11.53 -20.83 -10.86
CA ILE A 89 12.88 -20.36 -11.20
C ILE A 89 13.79 -20.75 -10.05
N ILE A 90 14.80 -21.59 -10.34
CA ILE A 90 15.78 -22.08 -9.37
C ILE A 90 16.48 -20.91 -8.67
N GLN A 91 16.48 -20.94 -7.35
CA GLN A 91 17.12 -19.98 -6.46
C GLN A 91 18.45 -20.51 -5.89
N PRO A 92 19.33 -19.63 -5.35
CA PRO A 92 20.56 -20.07 -4.69
C PRO A 92 20.29 -21.08 -3.56
N GLY A 93 20.96 -22.24 -3.61
CA GLY A 93 20.85 -23.27 -2.58
C GLY A 93 19.72 -24.29 -2.78
N ASP A 94 18.97 -24.16 -3.87
CA ASP A 94 17.92 -25.09 -4.24
C ASP A 94 18.44 -26.48 -4.63
N THR A 95 17.59 -27.47 -4.39
CA THR A 95 17.67 -28.79 -5.00
C THR A 95 16.26 -29.19 -5.42
N PHE A 96 16.12 -30.10 -6.39
CA PHE A 96 14.80 -30.65 -6.72
C PHE A 96 14.09 -31.21 -5.49
N TYR A 97 14.81 -31.81 -4.55
CA TYR A 97 14.25 -32.28 -3.27
C TYR A 97 13.71 -31.13 -2.42
N LYS A 98 14.49 -30.04 -2.25
CA LYS A 98 14.04 -28.86 -1.48
C LYS A 98 12.87 -28.16 -2.14
N ILE A 99 12.83 -28.11 -3.47
CA ILE A 99 11.74 -27.50 -4.23
C ILE A 99 10.49 -28.37 -4.16
N ALA A 100 10.60 -29.67 -4.43
CA ALA A 100 9.51 -30.63 -4.25
C ALA A 100 8.91 -30.54 -2.84
N LEU A 101 9.77 -30.45 -1.83
CA LEU A 101 9.38 -30.26 -0.43
C LEU A 101 8.71 -28.90 -0.19
N ALA A 102 9.25 -27.81 -0.74
CA ALA A 102 8.71 -26.45 -0.57
C ALA A 102 7.33 -26.27 -1.22
N PHE A 103 7.06 -26.96 -2.32
CA PHE A 103 5.80 -26.87 -3.06
C PHE A 103 4.82 -28.02 -2.80
N GLY A 104 5.17 -28.96 -1.93
CA GLY A 104 4.32 -30.10 -1.58
C GLY A 104 4.09 -31.08 -2.73
N ILE A 105 5.06 -31.22 -3.61
CA ILE A 105 5.02 -32.07 -4.81
C ILE A 105 5.85 -33.33 -4.54
N PRO A 106 5.38 -34.55 -4.89
CA PRO A 106 6.24 -35.72 -4.89
C PRO A 106 7.48 -35.48 -5.74
N LEU A 107 8.67 -35.66 -5.18
CA LEU A 107 9.93 -35.45 -5.91
C LEU A 107 9.95 -36.21 -7.25
N SER A 108 9.38 -37.41 -7.30
CA SER A 108 9.23 -38.20 -8.52
C SER A 108 8.40 -37.52 -9.61
N GLU A 109 7.36 -36.78 -9.23
CA GLU A 109 6.49 -36.05 -10.16
C GLU A 109 7.17 -34.78 -10.69
N LEU A 110 7.86 -34.07 -9.81
CA LEU A 110 8.69 -32.93 -10.20
C LEU A 110 9.82 -33.35 -11.15
N LEU A 111 10.47 -34.49 -10.89
CA LEU A 111 11.48 -35.04 -11.79
C LEU A 111 10.87 -35.50 -13.13
N ALA A 112 9.69 -36.14 -13.08
CA ALA A 112 9.03 -36.68 -14.27
C ALA A 112 8.54 -35.61 -15.25
N ILE A 113 8.16 -34.42 -14.79
CA ILE A 113 7.77 -33.32 -15.68
C ILE A 113 8.96 -32.52 -16.21
N ASN A 114 10.12 -32.60 -15.53
CA ASN A 114 11.35 -31.91 -15.89
C ASN A 114 12.39 -32.84 -16.53
N VAL A 115 11.96 -33.67 -17.48
CA VAL A 115 12.85 -34.60 -18.20
C VAL A 115 13.96 -33.82 -18.91
N GLY A 116 15.22 -34.20 -18.67
CA GLY A 116 16.40 -33.57 -19.26
C GLY A 116 17.04 -32.47 -18.42
N ILE A 117 16.50 -32.17 -17.22
CA ILE A 117 17.16 -31.33 -16.22
C ILE A 117 17.88 -32.22 -15.21
N GLU A 118 19.20 -32.09 -15.15
CA GLU A 118 20.04 -32.86 -14.21
C GLU A 118 19.86 -32.35 -12.76
N PRO A 119 19.29 -33.14 -11.82
CA PRO A 119 18.87 -32.65 -10.51
C PRO A 119 20.00 -32.18 -9.58
N TYR A 120 21.24 -32.53 -9.90
CA TYR A 120 22.45 -32.17 -9.15
C TYR A 120 23.26 -31.05 -9.81
N GLU A 121 22.85 -30.59 -10.99
CA GLU A 121 23.54 -29.54 -11.76
C GLU A 121 22.65 -28.30 -11.95
N LEU A 122 21.77 -28.02 -10.98
CA LEU A 122 20.85 -26.90 -11.05
C LEU A 122 21.60 -25.57 -11.07
N ARG A 123 21.21 -24.71 -12.00
CA ARG A 123 21.75 -23.35 -12.11
C ARG A 123 20.74 -22.37 -11.57
N VAL A 124 21.20 -21.42 -10.75
CA VAL A 124 20.35 -20.29 -10.33
C VAL A 124 19.82 -19.58 -11.58
N GLY A 125 18.52 -19.29 -11.61
CA GLY A 125 17.82 -18.75 -12.77
C GLY A 125 17.33 -19.80 -13.78
N GLN A 126 17.74 -21.07 -13.66
CA GLN A 126 17.22 -22.16 -14.49
C GLN A 126 15.73 -22.36 -14.22
N MET A 127 14.96 -22.62 -15.27
CA MET A 127 13.52 -22.84 -15.16
C MET A 127 13.22 -24.33 -15.02
N ILE A 128 12.30 -24.66 -14.11
CA ILE A 128 11.70 -25.98 -14.01
C ILE A 128 10.18 -25.83 -14.02
N GLN A 129 9.49 -26.80 -14.60
CA GLN A 129 8.04 -26.88 -14.61
C GLN A 129 7.56 -27.55 -13.33
N LEU A 130 6.59 -26.94 -12.67
CA LEU A 130 5.85 -27.57 -11.60
C LEU A 130 4.66 -28.34 -12.23
N PRO A 131 4.29 -29.53 -11.73
CA PRO A 131 3.09 -30.21 -12.16
C PRO A 131 1.84 -29.35 -11.95
N LYS A 132 0.79 -29.63 -12.74
CA LYS A 132 -0.55 -29.09 -12.52
C LYS A 132 -1.05 -29.56 -11.17
N ASN A 133 -0.88 -28.73 -10.14
CA ASN A 133 -1.36 -29.03 -8.81
C ASN A 133 -2.88 -28.83 -8.75
N ASP A 134 -3.63 -29.91 -8.94
CA ASP A 134 -5.07 -30.01 -8.66
C ASP A 134 -5.37 -30.14 -7.15
N PHE A 135 -4.40 -29.86 -6.27
CA PHE A 135 -4.63 -29.86 -4.82
C PHE A 135 -5.52 -28.68 -4.41
N PRO A 136 -6.60 -28.92 -3.64
CA PRO A 136 -7.60 -27.90 -3.33
C PRO A 136 -7.06 -26.82 -2.39
N THR A 137 -7.54 -25.59 -2.58
CA THR A 137 -7.31 -24.45 -1.67
C THR A 137 -8.17 -24.58 -0.41
N LEU A 138 -7.78 -23.92 0.69
CA LEU A 138 -8.61 -23.90 1.91
C LEU A 138 -10.04 -23.38 1.63
N ASP A 139 -10.19 -22.42 0.72
CA ASP A 139 -11.49 -21.92 0.28
C ASP A 139 -12.27 -22.95 -0.56
N GLY A 140 -11.58 -23.77 -1.35
CA GLY A 140 -12.14 -24.91 -2.07
C GLY A 140 -12.57 -26.06 -1.16
N MET A 141 -11.87 -26.30 -0.05
CA MET A 141 -12.22 -27.33 0.95
C MET A 141 -13.38 -26.91 1.86
N ILE A 142 -13.55 -25.61 2.13
CA ILE A 142 -14.69 -25.07 2.92
C ILE A 142 -16.01 -25.14 2.13
N HIS A 143 -15.96 -25.08 0.79
CA HIS A 143 -17.17 -24.99 -0.06
C HIS A 143 -17.50 -26.28 -0.83
N SER A 144 -16.72 -27.36 -0.73
CA SER A 144 -16.86 -28.53 -1.61
C SER A 144 -18.02 -29.49 -1.28
N GLY A 145 -18.83 -29.24 -0.24
CA GLY A 145 -20.01 -30.07 0.07
C GLY A 145 -19.71 -31.53 0.41
N ASP A 146 -18.45 -31.87 0.71
CA ASP A 146 -18.01 -33.18 1.15
C ASP A 146 -18.11 -33.28 2.69
N PRO A 147 -18.93 -34.19 3.25
CA PRO A 147 -19.14 -34.28 4.70
C PRO A 147 -17.89 -34.62 5.52
N THR A 148 -16.79 -35.06 4.91
CA THR A 148 -15.51 -35.27 5.62
C THR A 148 -14.60 -34.02 5.68
N ASN A 149 -14.93 -32.94 4.96
CA ASN A 149 -14.13 -31.71 4.89
C ASN A 149 -14.59 -30.59 5.85
N ALA A 150 -15.63 -30.82 6.66
CA ALA A 150 -16.16 -29.85 7.63
C ALA A 150 -15.30 -29.67 8.90
N ASN A 151 -14.11 -30.30 8.94
CA ASN A 151 -13.39 -30.60 10.17
C ASN A 151 -12.23 -29.64 10.52
N PHE A 152 -11.92 -28.63 9.69
CA PHE A 152 -10.80 -27.72 9.94
C PHE A 152 -11.25 -26.34 10.42
N ALA A 153 -10.51 -25.77 11.38
CA ALA A 153 -10.77 -24.42 11.87
C ALA A 153 -9.49 -23.62 12.08
N ARG A 154 -9.52 -22.32 11.70
CA ARG A 154 -8.38 -21.41 11.85
C ARG A 154 -8.19 -21.05 13.33
N VAL A 155 -6.97 -21.18 13.84
CA VAL A 155 -6.63 -20.88 15.24
C VAL A 155 -5.39 -20.00 15.30
N LYS A 156 -5.35 -19.07 16.25
CA LYS A 156 -4.11 -18.37 16.63
C LYS A 156 -3.46 -19.14 17.77
N VAL A 157 -2.27 -19.70 17.53
CA VAL A 157 -1.50 -20.46 18.52
C VAL A 157 -0.05 -20.00 18.47
N ASP A 158 0.56 -19.76 19.63
CA ASP A 158 2.01 -19.60 19.77
C ASP A 158 2.61 -20.94 20.22
N ILE A 159 3.60 -21.45 19.48
CA ILE A 159 4.25 -22.74 19.75
C ILE A 159 5.74 -22.50 20.00
N ASN A 160 6.25 -23.07 21.10
CA ASN A 160 7.69 -23.19 21.35
C ASN A 160 8.13 -24.63 21.03
N LEU A 161 9.02 -24.81 20.04
CA LEU A 161 9.61 -26.11 19.71
C LEU A 161 11.05 -26.18 20.23
N VAL A 162 11.38 -27.27 20.92
CA VAL A 162 12.75 -27.61 21.36
C VAL A 162 13.17 -28.84 20.56
N LEU A 163 14.23 -28.75 19.75
CA LEU A 163 14.77 -29.88 18.99
C LEU A 163 15.84 -30.63 19.83
N PRO A 164 15.85 -31.97 19.83
CA PRO A 164 16.91 -32.74 20.44
C PRO A 164 18.11 -32.87 19.48
N ASP A 165 19.30 -32.69 20.06
CA ASP A 165 20.62 -33.04 19.55
C ASP A 165 21.25 -32.17 18.45
N ASN A 166 22.18 -31.33 18.93
CA ASN A 166 23.07 -30.46 18.19
C ASN A 166 24.35 -31.21 17.74
N PRO A 167 24.62 -31.43 16.43
CA PRO A 167 25.84 -32.09 15.98
C PRO A 167 27.02 -31.13 15.75
N LEU A 168 26.88 -29.82 16.01
CA LEU A 168 27.94 -28.83 15.77
C LEU A 168 28.17 -28.01 17.05
N GLY A 169 29.29 -28.29 17.73
CA GLY A 169 29.65 -27.69 19.00
C GLY A 169 29.59 -26.15 19.04
N GLU A 170 29.41 -25.67 20.29
CA GLU A 170 29.11 -24.33 20.80
C GLU A 170 29.37 -23.09 19.92
N GLY A 171 28.34 -22.24 19.79
CA GLY A 171 28.49 -20.85 19.35
C GLY A 171 27.21 -20.14 18.92
N CYS A 172 26.23 -20.87 18.37
CA CYS A 172 24.94 -20.31 17.98
C CYS A 172 23.82 -21.32 18.25
N ILE A 173 22.89 -20.98 19.15
CA ILE A 173 21.59 -21.63 19.24
C ILE A 173 20.64 -20.75 18.40
N PRO A 174 20.11 -21.17 17.25
CA PRO A 174 19.02 -20.46 16.61
C PRO A 174 17.75 -20.79 17.39
N PHE A 175 17.31 -19.87 18.25
CA PHE A 175 15.91 -19.81 18.66
C PHE A 175 15.08 -19.40 17.44
N ALA A 176 14.28 -20.32 16.90
CA ALA A 176 13.32 -20.00 15.85
C ALA A 176 11.91 -19.96 16.46
N SER A 177 11.38 -18.75 16.71
CA SER A 177 9.96 -18.54 16.98
C SER A 177 9.21 -18.46 15.65
N TYR A 178 8.30 -19.39 15.36
CA TYR A 178 7.44 -19.32 14.17
C TYR A 178 6.13 -18.59 14.47
N ARG A 179 5.91 -17.44 13.83
CA ARG A 179 4.64 -16.69 13.84
C ARG A 179 3.95 -16.87 12.47
N GLY A 180 2.75 -17.46 12.43
CA GLY A 180 2.00 -17.74 11.19
C GLY A 180 0.50 -17.94 11.41
N LEU A 181 -0.30 -18.09 10.34
CA LEU A 181 -1.68 -18.59 10.46
C LEU A 181 -1.63 -20.10 10.73
N TYR A 182 -2.53 -20.63 11.56
CA TYR A 182 -2.62 -22.08 11.80
C TYR A 182 -4.06 -22.59 11.62
N ALA A 183 -4.23 -23.87 11.29
CA ALA A 183 -5.48 -24.61 11.30
C ALA A 183 -5.39 -25.83 12.23
N VAL A 184 -6.49 -26.21 12.86
CA VAL A 184 -6.61 -27.42 13.71
C VAL A 184 -7.70 -28.31 13.13
N ASP A 185 -7.47 -29.62 13.16
CA ASP A 185 -8.46 -30.66 12.85
C ASP A 185 -9.33 -30.93 14.09
N ARG A 186 -10.65 -30.76 13.96
CA ARG A 186 -11.66 -30.94 15.01
C ARG A 186 -11.86 -32.40 15.42
N GLU A 187 -11.55 -33.35 14.54
CA GLU A 187 -11.59 -34.78 14.84
C GLU A 187 -10.22 -35.31 15.29
N ASN A 188 -9.13 -34.64 14.90
CA ASN A 188 -7.77 -34.96 15.32
C ASN A 188 -7.09 -33.79 16.05
N THR A 189 -7.54 -33.54 17.29
CA THR A 189 -7.08 -32.42 18.14
C THR A 189 -5.59 -32.44 18.52
N GLN A 190 -4.84 -33.45 18.07
CA GLN A 190 -3.39 -33.55 18.22
C GLN A 190 -2.63 -33.00 17.01
N LYS A 191 -3.31 -32.64 15.91
CA LYS A 191 -2.68 -32.13 14.70
C LYS A 191 -2.88 -30.63 14.51
N LEU A 192 -1.78 -29.94 14.20
CA LEU A 192 -1.76 -28.51 13.94
C LEU A 192 -1.08 -28.22 12.60
N TYR A 193 -1.71 -27.36 11.79
CA TYR A 193 -1.31 -27.10 10.42
C TYR A 193 -0.91 -25.63 10.26
N VAL A 194 0.29 -25.33 9.75
CA VAL A 194 0.72 -23.94 9.45
C VAL A 194 0.19 -23.55 8.08
N ILE A 195 -0.33 -22.34 7.92
CA ILE A 195 -0.87 -21.81 6.68
C ILE A 195 0.02 -20.68 6.16
N ASP A 196 0.39 -20.76 4.88
CA ASP A 196 1.04 -19.67 4.17
C ASP A 196 0.06 -18.49 3.98
N PRO A 197 0.41 -17.27 4.44
CA PRO A 197 -0.51 -16.14 4.44
C PRO A 197 -0.75 -15.54 3.06
N LEU A 198 0.14 -15.76 2.09
CA LEU A 198 0.02 -15.23 0.73
C LEU A 198 -0.75 -16.20 -0.18
N SER A 199 -0.55 -17.51 0.01
CA SER A 199 -1.20 -18.52 -0.84
C SER A 199 -2.42 -19.20 -0.20
N ASN A 200 -2.68 -19.00 1.10
CA ASN A 200 -3.75 -19.68 1.87
C ASN A 200 -3.64 -21.23 1.83
N ARG A 201 -2.40 -21.77 1.77
CA ARG A 201 -2.10 -23.23 1.65
C ARG A 201 -1.44 -23.76 2.93
N ILE A 202 -1.61 -25.05 3.24
CA ILE A 202 -0.92 -25.70 4.36
C ILE A 202 0.57 -25.84 4.03
N LYS A 203 1.43 -25.25 4.86
CA LYS A 203 2.89 -25.22 4.76
C LYS A 203 3.54 -26.36 5.56
N TRP A 204 3.04 -26.66 6.77
CA TRP A 204 3.53 -27.74 7.66
C TRP A 204 2.40 -28.39 8.46
N GLU A 205 2.63 -29.62 8.94
CA GLU A 205 1.80 -30.37 9.88
C GLU A 205 2.64 -30.76 11.11
N PHE A 206 2.11 -30.55 12.31
CA PHE A 206 2.72 -30.94 13.58
C PHE A 206 1.78 -31.85 14.35
N THR A 207 2.33 -32.91 14.96
CA THR A 207 1.64 -33.74 15.95
C THR A 207 2.08 -33.31 17.34
N ILE A 208 1.13 -32.98 18.21
CA ILE A 208 1.39 -32.52 19.58
C ILE A 208 1.40 -33.73 20.51
N ASP A 209 2.56 -34.05 21.08
CA ASP A 209 2.67 -35.09 22.10
C ASP A 209 2.17 -34.60 23.46
N GLY A 210 1.01 -35.09 23.89
CA GLY A 210 0.45 -34.85 25.22
C GLY A 210 -1.08 -34.91 25.26
N ASN A 211 -1.64 -35.56 26.28
CA ASN A 211 -3.09 -35.85 26.44
C ASN A 211 -4.01 -34.65 26.77
N ARG A 212 -3.76 -33.45 26.22
CA ARG A 212 -4.65 -32.28 26.42
C ARG A 212 -5.19 -31.74 25.09
N PRO A 213 -6.50 -31.90 24.80
CA PRO A 213 -7.09 -31.42 23.55
C PRO A 213 -7.13 -29.90 23.48
N ILE A 214 -6.88 -29.34 22.30
CA ILE A 214 -7.05 -27.91 22.00
C ILE A 214 -8.54 -27.63 21.83
N SER A 215 -9.22 -27.10 22.84
CA SER A 215 -10.56 -26.52 22.67
C SER A 215 -10.43 -25.03 22.36
N ALA A 216 -10.29 -24.70 21.08
CA ALA A 216 -10.47 -23.33 20.62
C ALA A 216 -11.97 -23.10 20.36
N ASP A 217 -12.55 -22.10 21.01
CA ASP A 217 -13.85 -21.57 20.62
C ASP A 217 -13.66 -20.77 19.30
N LEU A 218 -14.29 -21.26 18.24
CA LEU A 218 -13.99 -20.96 16.84
C LEU A 218 -15.16 -20.20 16.21
N SER A 219 -15.23 -18.89 16.44
CA SER A 219 -16.10 -18.03 15.64
C SER A 219 -15.49 -17.83 14.25
N GLN A 220 -16.34 -17.90 13.22
CA GLN A 220 -15.99 -17.80 11.80
C GLN A 220 -15.04 -16.62 11.52
N ALA A 221 -13.96 -16.84 10.76
CA ALA A 221 -13.12 -15.75 10.27
C ALA A 221 -13.86 -15.01 9.14
N TYR A 222 -14.77 -14.12 9.52
CA TYR A 222 -15.45 -13.21 8.63
C TYR A 222 -14.44 -12.32 7.88
N PRO A 223 -14.75 -11.84 6.65
CA PRO A 223 -13.97 -10.77 6.03
C PRO A 223 -13.80 -9.65 7.05
N THR A 224 -12.55 -9.31 7.35
CA THR A 224 -12.28 -8.18 8.26
C THR A 224 -12.58 -6.93 7.45
N GLU A 225 -13.62 -6.21 7.85
CA GLU A 225 -13.95 -4.92 7.25
C GLU A 225 -13.30 -3.82 8.08
N ILE A 226 -12.62 -2.88 7.42
CA ILE A 226 -12.22 -1.62 8.06
C ILE A 226 -12.88 -0.43 7.38
N THR A 227 -13.41 0.46 8.19
CA THR A 227 -14.00 1.73 7.77
C THR A 227 -12.97 2.83 7.89
N VAL A 228 -12.68 3.48 6.76
CA VAL A 228 -11.74 4.59 6.66
C VAL A 228 -12.53 5.86 6.38
N SER A 229 -12.59 6.76 7.36
CA SER A 229 -13.14 8.11 7.15
C SER A 229 -12.02 9.02 6.64
N ALA A 230 -12.17 9.57 5.44
CA ALA A 230 -11.13 10.35 4.80
C ALA A 230 -11.67 11.66 4.23
N ALA A 231 -10.84 12.70 4.25
CA ALA A 231 -11.15 13.96 3.59
C ALA A 231 -11.53 13.73 2.13
N ALA A 232 -12.58 14.43 1.66
CA ALA A 232 -13.11 14.27 0.30
C ALA A 232 -12.04 14.42 -0.81
N SER A 233 -11.02 15.26 -0.60
CA SER A 233 -9.92 15.43 -1.57
C SER A 233 -9.09 14.15 -1.80
N LEU A 234 -9.13 13.18 -0.88
CA LEU A 234 -8.40 11.91 -0.99
C LEU A 234 -9.19 10.81 -1.72
N GLN A 235 -10.43 11.10 -2.15
CA GLN A 235 -11.33 10.08 -2.70
C GLN A 235 -10.72 9.33 -3.88
N ASN A 236 -10.19 10.04 -4.87
CA ASN A 236 -9.68 9.41 -6.08
C ASN A 236 -8.41 8.58 -5.80
N SER A 237 -7.47 9.15 -5.03
CA SER A 237 -6.22 8.46 -4.67
C SER A 237 -6.47 7.22 -3.81
N LEU A 238 -7.32 7.32 -2.79
CA LEU A 238 -7.63 6.17 -1.92
C LEU A 238 -8.46 5.08 -2.64
N THR A 239 -9.33 5.46 -3.58
CA THR A 239 -10.07 4.49 -4.40
C THR A 239 -9.14 3.71 -5.33
N GLU A 240 -8.12 4.37 -5.91
CA GLU A 240 -7.09 3.68 -6.68
C GLU A 240 -6.24 2.78 -5.78
N LEU A 241 -5.76 3.31 -4.65
CA LEU A 241 -4.97 2.56 -3.68
C LEU A 241 -5.71 1.36 -3.09
N GLN A 242 -7.04 1.41 -2.96
CA GLN A 242 -7.84 0.27 -2.54
C GLN A 242 -7.76 -0.89 -3.53
N LYS A 243 -7.70 -0.63 -4.84
CA LYS A 243 -7.55 -1.68 -5.86
C LYS A 243 -6.22 -2.39 -5.69
N TYR A 244 -5.15 -1.63 -5.43
CA TYR A 244 -3.82 -2.18 -5.18
C TYR A 244 -3.73 -2.90 -3.83
N TYR A 245 -4.32 -2.33 -2.79
CA TYR A 245 -4.32 -2.92 -1.45
C TYR A 245 -5.09 -4.26 -1.41
N ALA A 246 -6.17 -4.39 -2.20
CA ALA A 246 -6.91 -5.64 -2.32
C ALA A 246 -6.06 -6.80 -2.86
N LEU A 247 -4.98 -6.52 -3.59
CA LEU A 247 -4.05 -7.55 -4.09
C LEU A 247 -3.14 -8.09 -2.98
N ILE A 248 -2.78 -7.25 -2.00
CA ILE A 248 -1.90 -7.62 -0.87
C ILE A 248 -2.67 -8.07 0.37
N ALA A 249 -3.96 -7.73 0.47
CA ALA A 249 -4.84 -8.10 1.57
C ALA A 249 -6.22 -8.59 1.07
N PRO A 250 -6.30 -9.75 0.38
CA PRO A 250 -7.53 -10.21 -0.29
C PRO A 250 -8.69 -10.53 0.68
N ASN A 251 -8.39 -10.77 1.95
CA ASN A 251 -9.39 -11.03 3.00
C ASN A 251 -9.82 -9.77 3.78
N LEU A 252 -9.27 -8.60 3.41
CA LEU A 252 -9.64 -7.32 4.01
C LEU A 252 -10.51 -6.52 3.04
N LYS A 253 -11.66 -6.05 3.53
CA LYS A 253 -12.50 -5.12 2.79
C LYS A 253 -12.35 -3.71 3.34
N LEU A 254 -11.95 -2.78 2.47
CA LEU A 254 -11.90 -1.36 2.80
C LEU A 254 -13.26 -0.72 2.48
N ASN A 255 -13.88 -0.09 3.48
CA ASN A 255 -15.08 0.73 3.32
C ASN A 255 -14.67 2.20 3.51
N PHE A 256 -14.86 3.05 2.50
CA PHE A 256 -14.54 4.47 2.62
C PHE A 256 -15.77 5.32 2.96
N ASN A 257 -15.58 6.26 3.89
CA ASN A 257 -16.51 7.35 4.17
C ASN A 257 -15.83 8.68 3.85
N PHE A 258 -16.12 9.23 2.67
CA PHE A 258 -15.52 10.50 2.24
C PHE A 258 -16.37 11.69 2.64
N GLY A 259 -15.74 12.75 3.14
CA GLY A 259 -16.46 13.94 3.57
C GLY A 259 -15.57 15.09 4.01
N ALA A 260 -16.19 16.18 4.45
CA ALA A 260 -15.50 17.29 5.07
C ALA A 260 -14.88 16.83 6.41
N SER A 261 -13.58 17.08 6.62
CA SER A 261 -12.87 16.54 7.79
C SER A 261 -13.49 16.96 9.13
N GLY A 262 -14.07 18.16 9.23
CA GLY A 262 -14.79 18.58 10.43
C GLY A 262 -16.07 17.78 10.68
N ALA A 263 -16.86 17.50 9.65
CA ALA A 263 -18.06 16.67 9.78
C ALA A 263 -17.69 15.22 10.15
N LEU A 264 -16.66 14.66 9.51
CA LEU A 264 -16.15 13.33 9.83
C LEU A 264 -15.59 13.25 11.26
N GLN A 265 -14.84 14.26 11.69
CA GLN A 265 -14.35 14.37 13.06
C GLN A 265 -15.50 14.42 14.06
N GLN A 266 -16.53 15.23 13.84
CA GLN A 266 -17.73 15.24 14.69
C GLN A 266 -18.45 13.89 14.73
N GLN A 267 -18.54 13.17 13.60
CA GLN A 267 -19.09 11.82 13.56
C GLN A 267 -18.28 10.85 14.42
N ILE A 268 -16.94 10.92 14.36
CA ILE A 268 -16.05 10.09 15.19
C ILE A 268 -16.25 10.40 16.68
N GLU A 269 -16.33 11.69 17.05
CA GLU A 269 -16.62 12.10 18.43
C GLU A 269 -17.98 11.60 18.94
N GLN A 270 -18.96 11.47 18.05
CA GLN A 270 -20.29 10.93 18.34
C GLN A 270 -20.34 9.40 18.32
N GLY A 271 -19.21 8.72 18.10
CA GLY A 271 -19.10 7.26 18.17
C GLY A 271 -19.34 6.54 16.84
N ALA A 272 -19.16 7.21 15.70
CA ALA A 272 -19.19 6.53 14.40
C ALA A 272 -18.14 5.39 14.35
N PRO A 273 -18.50 4.20 13.81
CA PRO A 273 -17.62 3.03 13.78
C PRO A 273 -16.54 3.19 12.70
N VAL A 274 -15.52 3.97 13.00
CA VAL A 274 -14.39 4.30 12.13
C VAL A 274 -13.14 3.61 12.68
N ASP A 275 -12.35 3.01 11.80
CA ASP A 275 -11.10 2.34 12.16
C ASP A 275 -9.88 3.24 11.88
N LEU A 276 -9.91 3.99 10.78
CA LEU A 276 -8.85 4.91 10.37
C LEU A 276 -9.45 6.26 9.96
N PHE A 277 -8.84 7.36 10.42
CA PHE A 277 -9.22 8.71 10.01
C PHE A 277 -8.07 9.41 9.30
N ILE A 278 -8.36 10.03 8.15
CA ILE A 278 -7.40 10.85 7.39
C ILE A 278 -8.02 12.24 7.18
N SER A 279 -7.49 13.24 7.88
CA SER A 279 -7.99 14.61 7.86
C SER A 279 -7.29 15.45 6.80
N ALA A 280 -7.93 16.52 6.31
CA ALA A 280 -7.31 17.59 5.52
C ALA A 280 -6.78 18.76 6.37
N GLY A 281 -6.64 18.54 7.69
CA GLY A 281 -6.16 19.57 8.60
C GLY A 281 -5.77 19.04 9.96
N LYS A 282 -4.78 19.71 10.56
CA LYS A 282 -4.25 19.40 11.90
C LYS A 282 -5.32 19.55 12.99
N VAL A 283 -6.11 20.62 12.93
CA VAL A 283 -7.10 20.98 13.97
C VAL A 283 -8.10 19.87 14.24
N GLN A 284 -8.60 19.19 13.20
CA GLN A 284 -9.56 18.10 13.38
C GLN A 284 -8.91 16.87 14.02
N MET A 285 -7.65 16.58 13.66
CA MET A 285 -6.92 15.47 14.29
C MET A 285 -6.55 15.79 15.73
N ASP A 286 -6.14 17.03 16.02
CA ASP A 286 -5.86 17.51 17.38
C ASP A 286 -7.09 17.36 18.28
N ALA A 287 -8.27 17.75 17.81
CA ALA A 287 -9.51 17.61 18.59
C ALA A 287 -9.82 16.16 18.98
N LEU A 288 -9.52 15.19 18.09
CA LEU A 288 -9.67 13.76 18.41
C LEU A 288 -8.59 13.27 19.37
N GLU A 289 -7.36 13.75 19.24
CA GLU A 289 -6.25 13.43 20.14
C GLU A 289 -6.50 13.95 21.57
N GLU A 290 -6.94 15.19 21.71
CA GLU A 290 -7.30 15.83 22.99
C GLU A 290 -8.43 15.07 23.72
N LYS A 291 -9.30 14.39 22.97
CA LYS A 291 -10.38 13.55 23.50
C LYS A 291 -9.97 12.09 23.68
N HIS A 292 -8.70 11.74 23.47
CA HIS A 292 -8.18 10.38 23.54
C HIS A 292 -8.90 9.39 22.60
N LEU A 293 -9.35 9.89 21.45
CA LEU A 293 -10.04 9.11 20.42
C LEU A 293 -9.09 8.50 19.37
N LEU A 294 -7.77 8.64 19.56
CA LEU A 294 -6.74 8.06 18.71
C LEU A 294 -6.04 6.92 19.45
N VAL A 295 -5.67 5.87 18.74
CA VAL A 295 -4.74 4.87 19.27
C VAL A 295 -3.37 5.55 19.44
N ASN A 296 -2.73 5.36 20.60
CA ASN A 296 -1.39 5.86 20.87
C ASN A 296 -0.40 5.46 19.76
N ASP A 297 0.51 6.37 19.41
CA ASP A 297 1.55 6.14 18.41
C ASP A 297 1.00 5.65 17.05
N SER A 298 -0.21 6.08 16.69
CA SER A 298 -0.79 5.83 15.37
C SER A 298 -0.89 7.09 14.52
N ARG A 299 -0.79 8.27 15.13
CA ARG A 299 -0.89 9.55 14.43
C ARG A 299 0.38 9.80 13.63
N ILE A 300 0.22 9.99 12.33
CA ILE A 300 1.29 10.39 11.41
C ILE A 300 0.85 11.61 10.60
N ILE A 301 1.80 12.32 10.02
CA ILE A 301 1.53 13.19 8.88
C ILE A 301 1.65 12.30 7.64
N LEU A 302 0.55 12.05 6.93
CA LEU A 302 0.57 11.13 5.78
C LEU A 302 0.97 11.86 4.51
N LEU A 303 0.43 13.06 4.29
CA LEU A 303 0.67 13.87 3.09
C LEU A 303 0.74 15.36 3.45
N GLY A 304 1.32 16.13 2.55
CA GLY A 304 1.12 17.56 2.43
C GLY A 304 0.32 17.91 1.18
N ASN A 305 0.03 19.19 1.02
CA ASN A 305 -0.46 19.77 -0.22
C ASN A 305 0.16 21.15 -0.38
N ASP A 306 0.16 21.64 -1.61
CA ASP A 306 0.72 22.94 -1.93
C ASP A 306 -0.40 23.89 -2.33
N LEU A 307 -0.33 25.12 -1.85
CA LEU A 307 -1.14 26.20 -2.40
C LEU A 307 -0.48 26.63 -3.71
N VAL A 308 -1.27 26.75 -4.77
CA VAL A 308 -0.76 27.10 -6.10
C VAL A 308 -1.50 28.29 -6.69
N LEU A 309 -0.76 29.08 -7.45
CA LEU A 309 -1.31 30.07 -8.36
C LEU A 309 -1.65 29.38 -9.68
N ILE A 310 -2.90 29.48 -10.11
CA ILE A 310 -3.36 29.02 -11.42
C ILE A 310 -3.73 30.18 -12.32
N SER A 311 -3.68 29.97 -13.63
CA SER A 311 -4.32 30.85 -14.62
C SER A 311 -4.99 30.02 -15.71
N GLY A 312 -5.97 30.61 -16.41
CA GLY A 312 -6.57 29.98 -17.59
C GLY A 312 -5.54 29.81 -18.72
N ASN A 313 -5.72 28.79 -19.56
CA ASN A 313 -4.82 28.51 -20.69
C ASN A 313 -4.66 29.69 -21.65
N ASN A 314 -5.71 30.50 -21.79
CA ASN A 314 -5.73 31.67 -22.68
C ASN A 314 -5.02 32.91 -22.09
N HIS A 315 -4.61 32.88 -20.82
CA HIS A 315 -3.87 33.95 -20.15
C HIS A 315 -2.38 33.59 -20.07
N SER A 316 -1.63 33.92 -21.14
CA SER A 316 -0.20 33.58 -21.27
C SER A 316 0.76 34.53 -20.54
N LYS A 317 0.26 35.62 -19.95
CA LYS A 317 1.11 36.71 -19.42
C LYS A 317 1.46 36.63 -17.93
N ILE A 318 0.84 35.71 -17.19
CA ILE A 318 1.12 35.51 -15.76
C ILE A 318 2.11 34.35 -15.64
N THR A 319 3.27 34.62 -15.07
CA THR A 319 4.39 33.67 -14.94
C THR A 319 4.91 33.55 -13.51
N SER A 320 4.50 34.45 -12.62
CA SER A 320 4.95 34.53 -11.23
C SER A 320 3.89 35.19 -10.33
N LEU A 321 4.08 35.14 -9.02
CA LEU A 321 3.20 35.82 -8.04
C LEU A 321 3.29 37.35 -8.16
N GLU A 322 4.46 37.87 -8.50
CA GLU A 322 4.75 39.30 -8.65
C GLU A 322 3.96 39.91 -9.81
N ASP A 323 3.70 39.13 -10.86
CA ASP A 323 2.91 39.54 -12.03
C ASP A 323 1.48 39.94 -11.67
N LEU A 324 0.95 39.46 -10.55
CA LEU A 324 -0.41 39.77 -10.08
C LEU A 324 -0.62 41.27 -9.82
N THR A 325 0.46 42.00 -9.53
CA THR A 325 0.41 43.46 -9.32
C THR A 325 0.25 44.23 -10.62
N LYS A 326 0.65 43.66 -11.77
CA LYS A 326 0.63 44.33 -13.09
C LYS A 326 -0.80 44.70 -13.50
N ALA A 327 -0.94 45.81 -14.24
CA ALA A 327 -2.23 46.29 -14.74
C ALA A 327 -2.91 45.32 -15.73
N THR A 328 -2.15 44.39 -16.32
CA THR A 328 -2.67 43.33 -17.19
C THR A 328 -3.46 42.25 -16.45
N VAL A 329 -3.36 42.20 -15.11
CA VAL A 329 -4.14 41.32 -14.25
C VAL A 329 -5.20 42.17 -13.56
N SER A 330 -6.47 41.88 -13.87
CA SER A 330 -7.64 42.64 -13.43
C SER A 330 -8.40 41.94 -12.31
N ARG A 331 -8.53 40.61 -12.37
CA ARG A 331 -9.33 39.82 -11.42
C ARG A 331 -8.56 38.59 -10.94
N ILE A 332 -8.49 38.41 -9.63
CA ILE A 332 -7.81 37.28 -8.99
C ILE A 332 -8.82 36.56 -8.10
N SER A 333 -9.14 35.31 -8.42
CA SER A 333 -10.09 34.53 -7.65
C SER A 333 -9.42 33.92 -6.42
N ILE A 334 -10.06 34.06 -5.26
CA ILE A 334 -9.58 33.49 -3.99
C ILE A 334 -10.79 32.99 -3.20
N GLY A 335 -10.63 31.87 -2.50
CA GLY A 335 -11.63 31.44 -1.52
C GLY A 335 -11.82 32.54 -0.46
N THR A 336 -13.04 32.74 0.02
CA THR A 336 -13.31 33.76 1.04
C THR A 336 -12.49 33.46 2.30
N PRO A 337 -11.48 34.28 2.70
CA PRO A 337 -10.48 33.85 3.70
C PRO A 337 -11.07 33.48 5.06
N ASN A 338 -12.20 34.09 5.43
CA ASN A 338 -12.88 33.81 6.69
C ASN A 338 -13.61 32.46 6.72
N THR A 339 -13.83 31.81 5.58
CA THR A 339 -14.65 30.58 5.47
C THR A 339 -14.02 29.47 4.63
N VAL A 340 -13.02 29.78 3.80
CA VAL A 340 -12.38 28.83 2.88
C VAL A 340 -10.90 28.71 3.26
N PRO A 341 -10.42 27.54 3.71
CA PRO A 341 -9.03 27.36 4.13
C PRO A 341 -7.99 27.76 3.07
N ALA A 342 -8.18 27.39 1.80
CA ALA A 342 -7.28 27.81 0.72
C ALA A 342 -7.18 29.35 0.60
N GLY A 343 -8.29 30.05 0.86
CA GLY A 343 -8.34 31.50 0.93
C GLY A 343 -7.56 32.07 2.12
N GLN A 344 -7.64 31.42 3.28
CA GLN A 344 -6.85 31.79 4.46
C GLN A 344 -5.35 31.58 4.24
N TYR A 345 -4.96 30.46 3.63
CA TYR A 345 -3.58 30.20 3.24
C TYR A 345 -3.07 31.24 2.25
N ALA A 346 -3.86 31.55 1.22
CA ALA A 346 -3.53 32.58 0.24
C ALA A 346 -3.42 33.98 0.89
N GLN A 347 -4.32 34.33 1.80
CA GLN A 347 -4.22 35.59 2.54
C GLN A 347 -2.95 35.67 3.38
N THR A 348 -2.64 34.62 4.14
CA THR A 348 -1.44 34.53 4.98
C THR A 348 -0.18 34.63 4.12
N ALA A 349 -0.13 33.86 3.04
CA ALA A 349 0.97 33.85 2.08
C ALA A 349 1.20 35.23 1.46
N LEU A 350 0.17 35.82 0.87
CA LEU A 350 0.27 37.11 0.20
C LEU A 350 0.56 38.26 1.19
N THR A 351 0.12 38.16 2.44
CA THR A 351 0.47 39.12 3.50
C THR A 351 1.95 39.04 3.83
N ASN A 352 2.48 37.83 4.04
CA ASN A 352 3.90 37.61 4.33
C ASN A 352 4.81 37.99 3.15
N LEU A 353 4.31 37.82 1.91
CA LEU A 353 4.96 38.26 0.68
C LEU A 353 4.76 39.77 0.39
N LYS A 354 4.04 40.51 1.23
CA LYS A 354 3.75 41.95 1.07
C LYS A 354 2.99 42.29 -0.22
N LEU A 355 2.20 41.35 -0.74
CA LEU A 355 1.38 41.51 -1.94
C LEU A 355 -0.10 41.78 -1.60
N TRP A 356 -0.59 41.30 -0.46
CA TRP A 356 -2.02 41.31 -0.11
C TRP A 356 -2.72 42.66 -0.30
N ASP A 357 -2.20 43.72 0.31
CA ASP A 357 -2.84 45.05 0.29
C ASP A 357 -2.97 45.60 -1.14
N SER A 358 -1.96 45.39 -1.97
CA SER A 358 -1.94 45.85 -3.37
C SER A 358 -2.90 45.05 -4.26
N LEU A 359 -3.17 43.79 -3.92
CA LEU A 359 -4.02 42.89 -4.68
C LEU A 359 -5.48 42.94 -4.21
N GLN A 360 -5.76 43.50 -3.03
CA GLN A 360 -7.09 43.53 -2.44
C GLN A 360 -8.19 44.06 -3.39
N PRO A 361 -7.97 45.14 -4.16
CA PRO A 361 -8.98 45.65 -5.11
C PRO A 361 -9.29 44.69 -6.28
N LYS A 362 -8.44 43.71 -6.54
CA LYS A 362 -8.55 42.75 -7.64
C LYS A 362 -9.21 41.43 -7.23
N PHE A 363 -9.42 41.19 -5.93
CA PHE A 363 -9.92 39.91 -5.47
C PHE A 363 -11.39 39.68 -5.83
N VAL A 364 -11.66 38.51 -6.40
CA VAL A 364 -12.99 37.95 -6.59
C VAL A 364 -13.15 36.84 -5.56
N LEU A 365 -13.96 37.10 -4.54
CA LEU A 365 -14.17 36.15 -3.45
C LEU A 365 -15.09 35.01 -3.89
N ALA A 366 -14.64 33.78 -3.69
CA ALA A 366 -15.38 32.57 -3.99
C ALA A 366 -15.83 31.86 -2.70
N LYS A 367 -16.90 31.09 -2.80
CA LYS A 367 -17.47 30.34 -1.66
C LYS A 367 -16.70 29.06 -1.32
N ASP A 368 -15.94 28.51 -2.26
CA ASP A 368 -15.14 27.29 -2.15
C ASP A 368 -14.07 27.25 -3.25
N VAL A 369 -13.13 26.30 -3.17
CA VAL A 369 -12.02 26.19 -4.11
C VAL A 369 -12.48 25.75 -5.51
N THR A 370 -13.54 24.95 -5.59
CA THR A 370 -14.20 24.61 -6.87
C THR A 370 -14.68 25.86 -7.60
N SER A 371 -15.28 26.81 -6.89
CA SER A 371 -15.73 28.09 -7.45
C SER A 371 -14.54 28.96 -7.87
N VAL A 372 -13.42 28.91 -7.14
CA VAL A 372 -12.17 29.57 -7.57
C VAL A 372 -11.72 29.04 -8.91
N LEU A 373 -11.58 27.71 -9.01
CA LEU A 373 -11.18 27.01 -10.24
C LEU A 373 -12.11 27.39 -11.41
N ASN A 374 -13.42 27.27 -11.22
CA ASN A 374 -14.42 27.61 -12.25
C ASN A 374 -14.31 29.06 -12.73
N TYR A 375 -14.05 30.03 -11.85
CA TYR A 375 -13.88 31.43 -12.27
C TYR A 375 -12.65 31.63 -13.15
N VAL A 376 -11.57 30.89 -12.89
CA VAL A 376 -10.36 30.92 -13.73
C VAL A 376 -10.60 30.21 -15.06
N GLU A 377 -11.24 29.04 -15.05
CA GLU A 377 -11.58 28.28 -16.25
C GLU A 377 -12.45 29.08 -17.22
N THR A 378 -13.45 29.79 -16.69
CA THR A 378 -14.42 30.55 -17.48
C THR A 378 -13.96 31.97 -17.83
N GLY A 379 -12.75 32.38 -17.41
CA GLY A 379 -12.23 33.74 -17.63
C GLY A 379 -12.92 34.84 -16.81
N HIS A 380 -13.71 34.47 -15.81
CA HIS A 380 -14.23 35.42 -14.81
C HIS A 380 -13.15 35.92 -13.85
N ALA A 381 -12.01 35.22 -13.76
CA ALA A 381 -10.79 35.69 -13.13
C ALA A 381 -9.58 35.34 -14.01
N ASP A 382 -8.57 36.22 -14.03
CA ASP A 382 -7.35 36.03 -14.80
C ASP A 382 -6.43 34.98 -14.16
N ALA A 383 -6.49 34.90 -12.82
CA ALA A 383 -5.74 33.95 -12.01
C ALA A 383 -6.54 33.55 -10.76
N GLY A 384 -6.09 32.51 -10.05
CA GLY A 384 -6.66 32.16 -8.76
C GLY A 384 -5.77 31.31 -7.88
N PHE A 385 -6.13 31.20 -6.60
CA PHE A 385 -5.40 30.39 -5.61
C PHE A 385 -6.21 29.17 -5.22
N VAL A 386 -5.66 27.98 -5.51
CA VAL A 386 -6.27 26.68 -5.24
C VAL A 386 -5.22 25.72 -4.65
N TYR A 387 -5.61 24.53 -4.19
CA TYR A 387 -4.60 23.51 -3.89
C TYR A 387 -4.11 22.86 -5.18
N HIS A 388 -2.87 22.36 -5.16
CA HIS A 388 -2.29 21.67 -6.31
C HIS A 388 -3.16 20.49 -6.78
N THR A 389 -3.73 19.73 -5.83
CA THR A 389 -4.69 18.65 -6.10
C THR A 389 -5.93 19.11 -6.86
N ASP A 390 -6.40 20.34 -6.64
CA ASP A 390 -7.57 20.89 -7.34
C ASP A 390 -7.22 21.27 -8.78
N ALA A 391 -6.02 21.82 -8.98
CA ALA A 391 -5.54 22.20 -10.30
C ALA A 391 -5.27 20.98 -11.19
N GLN A 392 -4.81 19.86 -10.64
CA GLN A 392 -4.59 18.61 -11.36
C GLN A 392 -5.88 18.03 -11.99
N GLY A 393 -7.05 18.37 -11.43
CA GLY A 393 -8.34 17.91 -11.95
C GLY A 393 -8.81 18.62 -13.22
N SER A 394 -8.14 19.68 -13.68
CA SER A 394 -8.57 20.52 -14.79
C SER A 394 -7.56 20.57 -15.93
N THR A 395 -8.06 20.49 -17.17
CA THR A 395 -7.27 20.71 -18.39
C THR A 395 -7.35 22.15 -18.91
N GLN A 396 -8.16 23.00 -18.28
CA GLN A 396 -8.46 24.37 -18.73
C GLN A 396 -7.62 25.43 -18.03
N VAL A 397 -6.94 25.05 -16.95
CA VAL A 397 -6.01 25.90 -16.20
C VAL A 397 -4.62 25.31 -16.21
N LYS A 398 -3.64 26.16 -15.95
CA LYS A 398 -2.24 25.79 -15.72
C LYS A 398 -1.80 26.28 -14.35
N VAL A 399 -1.00 25.46 -13.68
CA VAL A 399 -0.26 25.88 -12.48
C VAL A 399 0.88 26.80 -12.93
N ILE A 400 0.87 28.04 -12.45
CA ILE A 400 1.87 29.06 -12.76
C ILE A 400 3.02 29.01 -11.77
N ALA A 401 2.70 28.93 -10.48
CA ALA A 401 3.69 28.91 -9.42
C ALA A 401 3.14 28.16 -8.21
N VAL A 402 4.02 27.44 -7.52
CA VAL A 402 3.78 26.97 -6.16
C VAL A 402 4.01 28.15 -5.22
N VAL A 403 3.06 28.40 -4.33
CA VAL A 403 3.20 29.45 -3.33
C VAL A 403 4.29 29.03 -2.34
N PRO A 404 5.25 29.92 -2.00
CA PRO A 404 6.36 29.56 -1.11
C PRO A 404 5.88 28.99 0.23
N ALA A 405 6.30 27.78 0.59
CA ALA A 405 5.89 27.13 1.83
C ALA A 405 6.25 27.94 3.09
N SER A 406 7.29 28.77 3.04
CA SER A 406 7.68 29.68 4.13
C SER A 406 6.71 30.85 4.34
N SER A 407 5.77 31.07 3.41
CA SER A 407 4.83 32.18 3.47
C SER A 407 3.52 31.83 4.18
N HIS A 408 3.25 30.55 4.48
CA HIS A 408 2.04 30.13 5.16
C HIS A 408 2.30 28.92 6.07
N GLN A 409 1.31 28.54 6.88
CA GLN A 409 1.40 27.31 7.66
C GLN A 409 1.34 26.07 6.75
N PRO A 410 2.00 24.95 7.11
CA PRO A 410 1.97 23.73 6.31
C PRO A 410 0.54 23.21 6.09
N ILE A 411 0.20 22.91 4.84
CA ILE A 411 -1.06 22.23 4.50
C ILE A 411 -0.79 20.74 4.61
N ILE A 412 -1.29 20.09 5.66
CA ILE A 412 -0.99 18.70 5.98
C ILE A 412 -2.24 17.85 6.15
N TYR A 413 -2.08 16.57 5.85
CA TYR A 413 -3.10 15.53 5.96
C TYR A 413 -2.67 14.51 7.01
N PRO A 414 -2.98 14.75 8.29
CA PRO A 414 -2.68 13.77 9.31
C PRO A 414 -3.61 12.55 9.20
N ALA A 415 -3.06 11.38 9.48
CA ALA A 415 -3.78 10.13 9.54
C ALA A 415 -3.56 9.45 10.91
N ALA A 416 -4.58 8.80 11.45
CA ALA A 416 -4.48 8.10 12.72
C ALA A 416 -5.52 6.98 12.83
N VAL A 417 -5.17 5.92 13.58
CA VAL A 417 -6.10 4.83 13.90
C VAL A 417 -6.98 5.30 15.06
N ILE A 418 -8.30 5.06 14.97
CA ILE A 418 -9.27 5.51 15.97
C ILE A 418 -9.29 4.54 17.15
N SER A 419 -9.29 5.04 18.39
CA SER A 419 -9.11 4.23 19.61
C SER A 419 -10.24 3.23 19.87
N THR A 420 -11.43 3.47 19.32
CA THR A 420 -12.60 2.59 19.46
C THR A 420 -12.64 1.44 18.45
N THR A 421 -11.66 1.38 17.52
CA THR A 421 -11.57 0.31 16.52
C THR A 421 -11.45 -1.07 17.19
N LYS A 422 -12.13 -2.07 16.62
CA LYS A 422 -11.90 -3.49 16.95
C LYS A 422 -10.88 -4.15 16.01
N ASN A 423 -10.43 -3.41 14.99
CA ASN A 423 -9.60 -3.87 13.89
C ASN A 423 -8.24 -3.16 13.86
N GLN A 424 -7.70 -2.81 15.03
CA GLN A 424 -6.50 -1.97 15.17
C GLN A 424 -5.32 -2.44 14.30
N GLN A 425 -5.05 -3.75 14.25
CA GLN A 425 -3.95 -4.28 13.45
C GLN A 425 -4.20 -4.07 11.94
N ALA A 426 -5.41 -4.33 11.46
CA ALA A 426 -5.75 -4.16 10.05
C ALA A 426 -5.68 -2.67 9.65
N ALA A 427 -6.16 -1.77 10.51
CA ALA A 427 -6.08 -0.33 10.31
C ALA A 427 -4.62 0.17 10.27
N ARG A 428 -3.75 -0.32 11.17
CA ARG A 428 -2.31 -0.02 11.16
C ARG A 428 -1.61 -0.54 9.91
N ASN A 429 -1.92 -1.75 9.47
CA ASN A 429 -1.35 -2.31 8.24
C ASN A 429 -1.71 -1.44 7.02
N PHE A 430 -2.97 -1.02 6.92
CA PHE A 430 -3.38 -0.12 5.84
C PHE A 430 -2.70 1.25 5.95
N LEU A 431 -2.61 1.83 7.15
CA LEU A 431 -1.89 3.08 7.38
C LEU A 431 -0.40 3.00 7.02
N ASN A 432 0.26 1.88 7.30
CA ASN A 432 1.65 1.63 6.90
C ASN A 432 1.77 1.51 5.38
N TYR A 433 0.83 0.80 4.73
CA TYR A 433 0.79 0.74 3.28
C TYR A 433 0.64 2.12 2.63
N LEU A 434 -0.18 3.01 3.20
CA LEU A 434 -0.32 4.38 2.67
C LEU A 434 0.99 5.19 2.73
N GLN A 435 1.95 4.79 3.56
CA GLN A 435 3.30 5.39 3.64
C GLN A 435 4.32 4.73 2.69
N SER A 436 3.97 3.60 2.04
CA SER A 436 4.87 2.92 1.11
C SER A 436 5.26 3.83 -0.07
N PRO A 437 6.46 3.68 -0.65
CA PRO A 437 6.88 4.45 -1.83
C PRO A 437 5.85 4.40 -2.96
N GLU A 438 5.24 3.25 -3.18
CA GLU A 438 4.26 3.03 -4.23
C GLU A 438 2.97 3.81 -3.94
N ALA A 439 2.48 3.78 -2.69
CA ALA A 439 1.31 4.55 -2.31
C ALA A 439 1.58 6.06 -2.41
N GLN A 440 2.77 6.49 -2.01
CA GLN A 440 3.21 7.87 -2.13
C GLN A 440 3.29 8.32 -3.60
N GLN A 441 3.76 7.48 -4.53
CA GLN A 441 3.70 7.78 -5.96
C GLN A 441 2.25 7.98 -6.46
N VAL A 442 1.29 7.16 -6.00
CA VAL A 442 -0.12 7.38 -6.34
C VAL A 442 -0.58 8.74 -5.83
N PHE A 443 -0.29 9.08 -4.58
CA PHE A 443 -0.64 10.39 -4.02
C PHE A 443 0.01 11.56 -4.80
N ALA A 444 1.27 11.44 -5.19
CA ALA A 444 1.97 12.42 -6.00
C ALA A 444 1.30 12.65 -7.37
N ARG A 445 0.85 11.58 -8.05
CA ARG A 445 0.10 11.68 -9.31
C ARG A 445 -1.23 12.44 -9.16
N TYR A 446 -1.85 12.35 -7.99
CA TYR A 446 -3.04 13.13 -7.65
C TYR A 446 -2.74 14.54 -7.13
N GLY A 447 -1.46 14.95 -7.11
CA GLY A 447 -1.04 16.30 -6.77
C GLY A 447 -0.80 16.55 -5.29
N PHE A 448 -0.81 15.51 -4.44
CA PHE A 448 -0.40 15.63 -3.05
C PHE A 448 1.13 15.72 -2.94
N LYS A 449 1.60 16.42 -1.92
CA LYS A 449 3.01 16.44 -1.56
C LYS A 449 3.31 15.23 -0.68
N THR A 450 4.20 14.37 -1.13
CA THR A 450 4.68 13.22 -0.36
C THR A 450 5.75 13.70 0.62
N LEU A 451 5.83 13.07 1.79
CA LEU A 451 6.91 13.37 2.73
C LEU A 451 8.10 12.46 2.38
N GLU A 452 9.25 13.05 2.10
CA GLU A 452 10.50 12.28 1.99
C GLU A 452 10.86 11.77 3.40
N HIS A 453 11.09 10.46 3.50
CA HIS A 453 11.52 9.78 4.73
C HIS A 453 13.02 9.53 4.72
#